data_AF-A0A075R2I7-F1
#
_entry.id   AF-A0A075R2I7-F1
#
_cell.length_a   1.000
_cell.length_b   1.000
_cell.length_c   1.000
_cell.angle_alpha   90.00
_cell.angle_beta   90.00
_cell.angle_gamma   90.00
#
_symmetry.space_group_name_H-M   'P 1'
#
loop_
_entity.id
_entity.type
_entity.pdbx_description
1 polymer ?
#
loop_
_entity_poly.entity_id
_entity_poly.type
_entity_poly.pdbx_seq_one_letter_code
_entity_poly.pdbx_strand_id
1 'polypeptide(L)'
;MENKENMMSFIEVDKYQEMLVLCKSKAEEFLILGYDNITPEEIWECVISAYKGEERPTLHRLVNDILSLKISKYMNYVMINMYKNNGVI
;
A
#
# COMPACT_ATOMS: atom_id res chain seq x y z
N MET A 1 -1.50 1.49 16.91
CA MET A 1 -0.51 2.60 17.08
C MET A 1 0.82 2.24 16.44
N GLU A 2 1.29 1.00 16.60
CA GLU A 2 2.53 0.47 15.99
C GLU A 2 2.60 0.57 14.45
N ASN A 3 1.44 0.48 13.75
CA ASN A 3 1.42 0.56 12.28
C ASN A 3 1.68 1.98 11.73
N LYS A 4 1.27 3.04 12.44
CA LYS A 4 1.43 4.44 11.97
C LYS A 4 2.87 4.93 12.08
N GLU A 5 3.59 4.55 13.12
CA GLU A 5 5.02 4.88 13.25
C GLU A 5 5.87 4.15 12.21
N ASN A 6 5.53 2.90 11.91
CA ASN A 6 6.17 2.15 10.82
C ASN A 6 5.82 2.73 9.44
N MET A 7 4.61 3.25 9.26
CA MET A 7 4.17 3.90 8.03
C MET A 7 4.94 5.19 7.73
N MET A 8 5.32 5.93 8.78
CA MET A 8 6.09 7.18 8.72
C MET A 8 7.61 6.97 8.74
N SER A 9 8.09 5.75 9.02
CA SER A 9 9.53 5.47 9.10
C SER A 9 10.17 5.28 7.73
N PHE A 10 9.38 5.00 6.69
CA PHE A 10 9.88 4.74 5.33
C PHE A 10 10.10 6.02 4.50
N ILE A 11 9.39 7.12 4.80
CA ILE A 11 9.50 8.40 4.08
C ILE A 11 9.29 9.59 5.03
N GLU A 12 9.83 10.76 4.67
CA GLU A 12 9.55 12.02 5.39
C GLU A 12 8.04 12.30 5.43
N VAL A 13 7.55 12.86 6.54
CA VAL A 13 6.12 13.15 6.77
C VAL A 13 5.51 13.96 5.62
N ASP A 14 6.25 14.92 5.08
CA ASP A 14 5.79 15.77 3.97
C ASP A 14 5.55 14.97 2.68
N LYS A 15 6.38 13.94 2.42
CA LYS A 15 6.25 13.07 1.24
C LYS A 15 5.10 12.06 1.39
N TYR A 16 4.68 11.75 2.61
CA TYR A 16 3.59 10.79 2.83
C TYR A 16 2.26 11.28 2.24
N GLN A 17 1.97 12.57 2.39
CA GLN A 17 0.78 13.16 1.79
C GLN A 17 0.82 13.09 0.25
N GLU A 18 1.98 13.33 -0.35
CA GLU A 18 2.16 13.21 -1.81
C GLU A 18 1.94 11.76 -2.28
N MET A 19 2.45 10.77 -1.54
CA MET A 19 2.23 9.35 -1.88
C MET A 19 0.76 8.96 -1.74
N LEU A 20 0.05 9.46 -0.72
CA LEU A 20 -1.38 9.19 -0.57
C LEU A 20 -2.22 9.73 -1.74
N VAL A 21 -1.81 10.84 -2.36
CA VAL A 21 -2.48 11.34 -3.59
C VAL A 21 -2.37 10.30 -4.72
N LEU A 22 -1.20 9.68 -4.90
CA LEU A 22 -1.01 8.61 -5.88
C LEU A 22 -1.83 7.37 -5.54
N CYS A 23 -1.84 6.97 -4.25
CA CYS A 23 -2.65 5.86 -3.77
C CYS A 23 -4.15 6.11 -4.00
N LYS A 24 -4.62 7.34 -3.81
CA LYS A 24 -6.00 7.73 -4.09
C LYS A 24 -6.34 7.57 -5.56
N SER A 25 -5.48 8.06 -6.46
CA SER A 25 -5.69 7.88 -7.90
C SER A 25 -5.74 6.40 -8.29
N LYS A 26 -4.92 5.55 -7.65
CA LYS A 26 -4.94 4.10 -7.86
C LYS A 26 -6.21 3.43 -7.31
N ALA A 27 -6.70 3.87 -6.15
CA ALA A 27 -7.96 3.38 -5.60
C ALA A 27 -9.15 3.74 -6.49
N GLU A 28 -9.17 4.95 -7.05
CA GLU A 28 -10.17 5.37 -8.05
C GLU A 28 -10.10 4.54 -9.34
N GLU A 29 -8.90 4.18 -9.80
CA GLU A 29 -8.73 3.24 -10.91
C GLU A 29 -9.34 1.87 -10.61
N PHE A 30 -9.09 1.32 -9.41
CA PHE A 30 -9.66 0.04 -9.01
C PHE A 30 -11.19 0.10 -8.89
N LEU A 31 -11.73 1.21 -8.40
CA LEU A 31 -13.17 1.48 -8.39
C LEU A 31 -13.75 1.42 -9.81
N ILE A 32 -13.11 2.07 -10.79
CA ILE A 32 -13.53 2.02 -12.20
C ILE A 32 -13.51 0.58 -12.75
N LEU A 33 -12.60 -0.27 -12.27
CA LEU A 33 -12.52 -1.68 -12.62
C LEU A 33 -13.54 -2.57 -11.89
N GLY A 34 -14.41 -2.00 -11.05
CA GLY A 34 -15.46 -2.70 -10.31
C GLY A 34 -15.03 -3.24 -8.94
N TYR A 35 -13.91 -2.75 -8.40
CA TYR A 35 -13.45 -3.09 -7.05
C TYR A 35 -13.76 -1.95 -6.08
N ASP A 36 -14.83 -2.14 -5.30
CA ASP A 36 -15.29 -1.16 -4.32
C ASP A 36 -14.54 -1.24 -2.99
N ASN A 37 -14.64 -0.16 -2.19
CA ASN A 37 -14.17 -0.07 -0.81
C ASN A 37 -12.65 -0.23 -0.60
N ILE A 38 -11.84 0.14 -1.59
CA ILE A 38 -10.38 0.18 -1.43
C ILE A 38 -9.97 1.60 -1.07
N THR A 39 -9.26 1.77 0.04
CA THR A 39 -8.79 3.07 0.53
C THR A 39 -7.35 3.38 0.09
N PRO A 40 -6.96 4.67 -0.02
CA PRO A 40 -5.58 5.05 -0.29
C PRO A 40 -4.58 4.48 0.73
N GLU A 41 -4.99 4.39 2.00
CA GLU A 41 -4.19 3.84 3.08
C GLU A 41 -3.95 2.34 2.90
N GLU A 42 -4.95 1.56 2.49
CA GLU A 42 -4.78 0.14 2.19
C GLU A 42 -3.86 -0.11 0.99
N ILE A 43 -3.94 0.74 -0.04
CA ILE A 43 -3.00 0.71 -1.16
C ILE A 43 -1.58 0.96 -0.67
N TRP A 44 -1.39 1.99 0.17
CA TRP A 44 -0.09 2.31 0.75
C TRP A 44 0.44 1.14 1.56
N GLU A 45 -0.36 0.58 2.48
CA GLU A 45 -0.01 -0.58 3.30
C GLU A 45 0.38 -1.80 2.45
N CYS A 46 -0.34 -2.05 1.36
CA CYS A 46 -0.02 -3.09 0.40
C CYS A 46 1.36 -2.86 -0.23
N VAL A 47 1.65 -1.63 -0.69
CA VAL A 47 2.94 -1.30 -1.33
C VAL A 47 4.09 -1.39 -0.35
N ILE A 48 3.99 -0.79 0.84
CA ILE A 48 5.07 -0.81 1.84
C ILE A 48 5.34 -2.22 2.38
N SER A 49 4.33 -3.10 2.36
CA SER A 49 4.51 -4.49 2.81
C SER A 49 5.57 -5.26 2.02
N ALA A 50 5.80 -4.86 0.76
CA ALA A 50 6.84 -5.43 -0.09
C ALA A 50 8.27 -5.04 0.33
N TYR A 51 8.42 -4.03 1.20
CA TYR A 51 9.70 -3.50 1.65
C TYR A 51 10.04 -3.87 3.10
N LYS A 52 9.23 -4.75 3.73
CA LYS A 52 9.52 -5.23 5.08
C LYS A 52 10.86 -5.99 5.09
N GLY A 53 11.86 -5.43 5.79
CA GLY A 53 13.19 -6.01 5.91
C GLY A 53 14.21 -5.50 4.88
N GLU A 54 13.83 -4.57 4.00
CA GLU A 54 14.74 -3.86 3.10
C GLU A 54 15.14 -2.48 3.63
N GLU A 55 16.25 -1.93 3.14
CA GLU A 55 16.55 -0.51 3.28
C GLU A 55 15.49 0.35 2.56
N ARG A 56 15.36 1.61 2.98
CA ARG A 56 14.34 2.55 2.47
C ARG A 56 14.35 2.59 0.93
N PRO A 57 13.21 2.36 0.27
CA PRO A 57 13.14 2.45 -1.18
C PRO A 57 13.31 3.88 -1.68
N THR A 58 13.85 4.02 -2.88
CA THR A 58 13.93 5.31 -3.57
C THR A 58 12.53 5.82 -3.92
N LEU A 59 12.37 7.16 -4.00
CA LEU A 59 11.10 7.78 -4.36
C LEU A 59 10.57 7.28 -5.70
N HIS A 60 11.41 7.20 -6.73
CA HIS A 60 10.97 6.73 -8.06
C HIS A 60 10.46 5.29 -8.03
N ARG A 61 11.02 4.43 -7.17
CA ARG A 61 10.59 3.03 -7.02
C ARG A 61 9.23 2.97 -6.33
N LEU A 62 9.02 3.77 -5.28
CA LEU A 62 7.70 3.90 -4.63
C LEU A 62 6.62 4.41 -5.60
N VAL A 63 6.90 5.49 -6.33
CA VAL A 63 5.97 6.02 -7.33
C VAL A 63 5.64 4.97 -8.39
N ASN A 64 6.65 4.30 -8.93
CA ASN A 64 6.45 3.22 -9.90
C ASN A 64 5.59 2.10 -9.33
N ASP A 65 5.86 1.65 -8.10
CA ASP A 65 5.16 0.52 -7.50
C ASP A 65 3.70 0.84 -7.16
N ILE A 66 3.40 2.09 -6.79
CA ILE A 66 2.01 2.56 -6.60
C ILE A 66 1.29 2.60 -7.96
N LEU A 67 1.88 3.27 -8.96
CA LEU A 67 1.21 3.51 -10.24
C LEU A 67 1.11 2.25 -11.10
N SER A 68 2.01 1.28 -10.93
CA SER A 68 1.99 -0.02 -11.61
C SER A 68 1.28 -1.13 -10.81
N LEU A 69 0.74 -0.81 -9.63
CA LEU A 69 0.06 -1.80 -8.79
C LEU A 69 -1.11 -2.43 -9.54
N LYS A 70 -1.04 -3.75 -9.70
CA LYS A 70 -2.13 -4.55 -10.29
C LYS A 70 -3.12 -4.95 -9.21
N ILE A 71 -4.40 -4.94 -9.55
CA ILE A 71 -5.46 -5.38 -8.64
C ILE A 71 -5.25 -6.81 -8.12
N SER A 72 -4.73 -7.71 -8.96
CA SER A 72 -4.41 -9.09 -8.54
C SER A 72 -3.37 -9.14 -7.41
N LYS A 73 -2.38 -8.25 -7.42
CA LYS A 73 -1.39 -8.15 -6.33
C LYS A 73 -2.04 -7.64 -5.05
N TYR A 74 -2.91 -6.64 -5.15
CA TYR A 74 -3.67 -6.14 -4.00
C TYR A 74 -4.57 -7.22 -3.39
N MET A 75 -5.33 -7.95 -4.21
CA MET A 75 -6.21 -9.03 -3.72
C MET A 75 -5.43 -10.14 -3.03
N ASN A 76 -4.26 -10.51 -3.57
CA ASN A 76 -3.37 -11.48 -2.91
C ASN A 76 -2.88 -10.97 -1.56
N TYR A 77 -2.51 -9.69 -1.47
CA TYR A 77 -2.10 -9.06 -0.22
C TYR A 77 -3.21 -9.11 0.84
N VAL A 78 -4.43 -8.69 0.48
CA VAL A 78 -5.60 -8.71 1.37
C VAL A 78 -5.85 -10.12 1.87
N MET A 79 -5.90 -11.10 0.96
CA MET A 79 -6.12 -12.51 1.29
C MET A 79 -5.08 -13.01 2.32
N ILE A 80 -3.78 -12.77 2.09
CA ILE A 80 -2.71 -13.17 3.01
C ILE A 80 -2.90 -12.50 4.38
N ASN A 81 -3.20 -11.21 4.43
CA ASN A 81 -3.40 -10.49 5.69
C ASN A 81 -4.63 -11.01 6.47
N MET A 82 -5.72 -11.38 5.77
CA MET A 82 -6.89 -11.98 6.42
C MET A 82 -6.53 -13.32 7.09
N TYR A 83 -5.72 -14.17 6.45
CA TYR A 83 -5.29 -15.44 7.06
C TYR A 83 -4.38 -15.24 8.26
N LYS A 84 -3.46 -14.26 8.20
CA LYS A 84 -2.58 -13.91 9.32
C LYS A 84 -3.35 -13.37 10.52
N ASN A 85 -4.34 -12.51 10.29
CA ASN A 85 -5.13 -11.93 11.36
C ASN A 85 -6.11 -12.93 12.00
N ASN A 86 -6.48 -14.00 11.28
CA ASN A 86 -7.38 -15.04 11.76
C ASN A 86 -6.66 -16.26 12.40
N GLY A 87 -5.34 -16.22 12.55
CA GLY A 87 -4.58 -17.25 13.28
C GLY A 87 -4.64 -18.66 12.67
N VAL A 88 -4.86 -18.77 11.35
CA VAL A 88 -4.85 -20.06 10.63
C VAL A 88 -3.43 -20.45 10.16
N ILE A 89 -2.46 -19.55 10.35
CA ILE A 89 -1.00 -19.75 10.17
C ILE A 89 -0.23 -18.86 11.14
#